data_AF-A0A7J7DKV7-F1
#
_entry.id   AF-A0A7J7DKV7-F1
#
_cell.length_a   1.000
_cell.length_b   1.000
_cell.length_c   1.000
_cell.angle_alpha   90.00
_cell.angle_beta   90.00
_cell.angle_gamma   90.00
#
_symmetry.space_group_name_H-M   'P 1'
#
loop_
_entity.id
_entity.type
_entity.pdbx_description
1 polymer ?
#
loop_
_entity_poly.entity_id
_entity_poly.type
_entity_poly.pdbx_seq_one_letter_code
_entity_poly.pdbx_strand_id
1 'polypeptide(L)'
;MMECCIYRALVVCIAFVVSASATQHTVGGSQGWDVSTDLSSWASAQKIEVGDQLVFKYTTGLHSVVELASESAYKNCDVGSVLDSKNSGNDVVKLNKAGTRYFACGTPGHCQQGMKLKITAAASGSSQASPASSTSSSSGSTTPGASASAAAGVSHVTALLVTTMVVCVLVVYY
;
A
#
# COMPACT_ATOMS: atom_id res chain seq x y z
N MET A 1 22.50 -39.82 0.29
CA MET A 1 22.21 -39.06 -0.95
C MET A 1 20.82 -38.39 -0.90
N MET A 2 19.79 -39.08 -0.39
CA MET A 2 18.40 -38.55 -0.24
C MET A 2 18.28 -37.33 0.69
N GLU A 3 19.01 -37.33 1.81
CA GLU A 3 18.92 -36.30 2.86
C GLU A 3 19.42 -34.92 2.40
N CYS A 4 20.36 -34.91 1.45
CA CYS A 4 20.90 -33.69 0.86
C CYS A 4 19.90 -33.04 -0.13
N CYS A 5 19.06 -33.86 -0.79
CA CYS A 5 17.99 -33.39 -1.66
C CYS A 5 16.86 -32.75 -0.85
N ILE A 6 16.52 -33.34 0.30
CA ILE A 6 15.47 -32.83 1.20
C ILE A 6 15.89 -31.48 1.81
N TYR A 7 17.15 -31.36 2.26
CA TYR A 7 17.66 -30.11 2.83
C TYR A 7 17.70 -28.98 1.78
N ARG A 8 18.08 -29.31 0.55
CA ARG A 8 18.06 -28.35 -0.57
C ARG A 8 16.65 -27.94 -0.96
N ALA A 9 15.70 -28.87 -0.99
CA ALA A 9 14.29 -28.57 -1.25
C ALA A 9 13.67 -27.68 -0.16
N LEU A 10 13.97 -27.94 1.12
CA LEU A 10 13.55 -27.10 2.25
C LEU A 10 14.12 -25.67 2.17
N VAL A 11 15.41 -25.53 1.87
CA VAL A 11 16.07 -24.21 1.74
C VAL A 11 15.50 -23.42 0.55
N VAL A 12 15.13 -24.09 -0.54
CA VAL A 12 14.47 -23.46 -1.70
C VAL A 12 13.05 -23.00 -1.36
N CYS A 13 12.24 -23.82 -0.67
CA CYS A 13 10.87 -23.45 -0.29
C CYS A 13 10.79 -22.30 0.72
N ILE A 14 11.76 -22.19 1.64
CA ILE A 14 11.82 -21.08 2.62
C ILE A 14 12.27 -19.76 1.96
N ALA A 15 12.99 -19.82 0.84
CA ALA A 15 13.52 -18.63 0.15
C ALA A 15 12.48 -17.84 -0.68
N PHE A 16 11.28 -18.38 -0.92
CA PHE A 16 10.29 -17.77 -1.84
C PHE A 16 9.11 -17.05 -1.17
N VAL A 17 9.12 -16.86 0.15
CA VAL A 17 8.07 -16.06 0.80
C VAL A 17 8.45 -14.57 0.73
N VAL A 18 8.35 -13.99 -0.47
CA VAL A 18 8.41 -12.53 -0.62
C VAL A 18 7.08 -11.98 -0.12
N SER A 19 7.03 -11.63 1.16
CA SER A 19 5.88 -10.96 1.77
C SER A 19 5.77 -9.54 1.21
N ALA A 20 5.04 -9.35 0.11
CA ALA A 20 4.66 -8.02 -0.35
C ALA A 20 3.58 -7.46 0.60
N SER A 21 3.98 -6.65 1.58
CA SER A 21 3.05 -5.93 2.44
C SER A 21 2.48 -4.72 1.70
N ALA A 22 1.15 -4.67 1.51
CA ALA A 22 0.45 -3.52 0.95
C ALA A 22 0.41 -2.36 1.95
N THR A 23 0.96 -1.20 1.61
CA THR A 23 0.93 0.00 2.45
C THR A 23 -0.42 0.71 2.31
N GLN A 24 -0.90 1.32 3.38
CA GLN A 24 -2.09 2.15 3.38
C GLN A 24 -1.70 3.63 3.51
N HIS A 25 -2.15 4.44 2.55
CA HIS A 25 -1.94 5.88 2.52
C HIS A 25 -3.26 6.58 2.80
N THR A 26 -3.39 7.18 3.99
CA THR A 26 -4.56 8.01 4.29
C THR A 26 -4.42 9.33 3.55
N VAL A 27 -5.31 9.57 2.59
CA VAL A 27 -5.30 10.75 1.72
C VAL A 27 -5.50 12.00 2.57
N GLY A 28 -4.58 12.96 2.45
CA GLY A 28 -4.60 14.18 3.25
C GLY A 28 -4.08 14.03 4.69
N GLY A 29 -3.65 12.83 5.10
CA GLY A 29 -3.16 12.57 6.45
C GLY A 29 -4.23 12.84 7.52
N SER A 30 -3.90 13.68 8.51
CA SER A 30 -4.82 14.05 9.59
C SER A 30 -5.95 14.99 9.15
N GLN A 31 -5.76 15.75 8.06
CA GLN A 31 -6.78 16.65 7.52
C GLN A 31 -7.82 15.90 6.68
N GLY A 32 -7.45 14.73 6.14
CA GLY A 32 -8.36 13.87 5.40
C GLY A 32 -8.73 14.39 4.01
N TRP A 33 -9.77 13.78 3.43
CA TRP A 33 -10.31 14.14 2.13
C TRP A 33 -11.30 15.30 2.28
N ASP A 34 -10.79 16.53 2.12
CA ASP A 34 -11.53 17.77 2.31
C ASP A 34 -11.05 18.87 1.34
N VAL A 35 -11.85 19.91 1.13
CA VAL A 35 -11.53 21.07 0.28
C VAL A 35 -10.38 21.89 0.86
N SER A 36 -10.24 21.95 2.18
CA SER A 36 -9.20 22.73 2.88
C SER A 36 -7.83 22.03 2.91
N THR A 37 -7.77 20.75 2.56
CA THR A 37 -6.54 19.96 2.60
C THR A 37 -5.63 20.28 1.41
N ASP A 38 -4.33 20.50 1.66
CA ASP A 38 -3.31 20.55 0.61
C ASP A 38 -2.97 19.15 0.07
N LEU A 39 -3.85 18.66 -0.80
CA LEU A 39 -3.73 17.34 -1.43
C LEU A 39 -2.55 17.26 -2.41
N SER A 40 -2.11 18.39 -2.99
CA SER A 40 -0.98 18.41 -3.91
C SER A 40 0.32 18.13 -3.17
N SER A 41 0.58 18.86 -2.08
CA SER A 41 1.75 18.63 -1.23
C SER A 41 1.72 17.24 -0.60
N TRP A 42 0.55 16.79 -0.15
CA TRP A 42 0.38 15.43 0.36
C TRP A 42 0.78 14.38 -0.68
N ALA A 43 0.30 14.51 -1.91
CA ALA A 43 0.57 13.56 -2.99
C ALA A 43 2.06 13.52 -3.37
N SER A 44 2.71 14.69 -3.46
CA SER A 44 4.14 14.78 -3.77
C SER A 44 5.04 14.16 -2.69
N ALA A 45 4.57 14.08 -1.45
CA ALA A 45 5.30 13.42 -0.37
C ALA A 45 5.13 11.89 -0.34
N GLN A 46 4.20 11.33 -1.12
CA GLN A 46 3.97 9.88 -1.12
C GLN A 46 4.94 9.13 -2.03
N LYS A 47 5.37 7.96 -1.56
CA LYS A 47 5.92 6.88 -2.40
C LYS A 47 4.85 5.80 -2.48
N ILE A 48 4.28 5.62 -3.66
CA ILE A 48 3.17 4.71 -3.91
C ILE A 48 3.63 3.62 -4.86
N GLU A 49 3.38 2.38 -4.51
CA GLU A 49 3.69 1.20 -5.32
C GLU A 49 2.43 0.40 -5.67
N VAL A 50 2.56 -0.46 -6.67
CA VAL A 50 1.52 -1.45 -6.98
C VAL A 50 1.28 -2.36 -5.78
N GLY A 51 0.02 -2.49 -5.38
CA GLY A 51 -0.40 -3.23 -4.20
C GLY A 51 -0.83 -2.31 -3.05
N ASP A 52 -0.36 -1.06 -3.02
CA ASP A 52 -0.75 -0.08 -2.01
C ASP A 52 -2.22 0.31 -2.10
N GLN A 53 -2.71 0.94 -1.04
CA GLN A 53 -4.10 1.35 -0.89
C GLN A 53 -4.18 2.83 -0.52
N LEU A 54 -5.10 3.55 -1.16
CA LEU A 54 -5.50 4.89 -0.76
C LEU A 54 -6.73 4.79 0.13
N VAL A 55 -6.69 5.46 1.28
CA VAL A 55 -7.79 5.51 2.23
C VAL A 55 -8.30 6.94 2.29
N PHE A 56 -9.53 7.14 1.82
CA PHE A 56 -10.21 8.43 1.80
C PHE A 56 -11.16 8.52 2.99
N LYS A 57 -10.83 9.38 3.95
CA LYS A 57 -11.66 9.62 5.15
C LYS A 57 -12.31 10.97 5.09
N TYR A 58 -13.63 11.01 5.27
CA TYR A 58 -14.44 12.22 5.21
C TYR A 58 -15.83 11.99 5.83
N THR A 59 -16.56 13.08 6.09
CA THR A 59 -17.94 13.00 6.57
C THR A 59 -18.87 12.54 5.45
N THR A 60 -19.51 11.39 5.64
CA THR A 60 -20.48 10.82 4.70
C THR A 60 -21.57 11.83 4.34
N GLY A 61 -21.91 11.93 3.05
CA GLY A 61 -22.91 12.86 2.53
C GLY A 61 -22.39 14.26 2.19
N LEU A 62 -21.23 14.68 2.73
CA LEU A 62 -20.59 15.95 2.32
C LEU A 62 -19.69 15.76 1.11
N HIS A 63 -19.00 14.63 1.04
CA HIS A 63 -18.02 14.33 0.01
C HIS A 63 -18.25 12.95 -0.59
N SER A 64 -17.55 12.70 -1.69
CA SER A 64 -17.46 11.39 -2.34
C SER A 64 -16.08 11.23 -2.96
N VAL A 65 -15.77 10.02 -3.42
CA VAL A 65 -14.56 9.72 -4.19
C VAL A 65 -14.99 9.25 -5.57
N VAL A 66 -14.70 10.04 -6.58
CA VAL A 66 -14.96 9.72 -7.99
C VAL A 66 -13.62 9.49 -8.66
N GLU A 67 -13.42 8.32 -9.25
CA GLU A 67 -12.28 8.05 -10.13
C GLU A 67 -12.58 8.52 -11.55
N LEU A 68 -11.68 9.31 -12.11
CA LEU A 68 -11.85 9.95 -13.42
C LEU A 68 -11.05 9.22 -14.50
N ALA A 69 -11.62 9.15 -15.70
CA ALA A 69 -11.06 8.37 -16.81
C ALA A 69 -9.76 8.93 -17.40
N SER A 70 -9.46 10.22 -17.19
CA SER A 70 -8.32 10.86 -17.85
C SER A 70 -7.80 12.08 -17.10
N GLU A 71 -6.59 12.52 -17.47
CA GLU A 71 -6.04 13.79 -16.97
C GLU A 71 -6.88 15.00 -17.41
N SER A 72 -7.49 14.96 -18.60
CA SER A 72 -8.37 16.03 -19.08
C SER A 72 -9.59 16.18 -18.17
N ALA A 73 -10.24 15.05 -17.84
CA ALA A 73 -11.37 15.04 -16.91
C ALA A 73 -10.96 15.58 -15.52
N TYR A 74 -9.78 15.21 -15.04
CA TYR A 74 -9.22 15.73 -13.79
C TYR A 74 -8.94 17.24 -13.80
N LYS A 75 -8.34 17.75 -14.88
CA LYS A 75 -8.02 19.18 -15.03
C LYS A 75 -9.30 20.01 -15.08
N ASN A 76 -10.31 19.51 -15.80
CA ASN A 76 -11.57 20.20 -16.04
C ASN A 76 -12.66 19.92 -14.99
N CYS A 77 -12.38 19.06 -14.01
CA CYS A 77 -13.37 18.59 -13.04
C CYS A 77 -14.63 18.00 -13.70
N ASP A 78 -14.43 17.24 -14.77
CA ASP A 78 -15.49 16.48 -15.44
C ASP A 78 -15.82 15.22 -14.63
N VAL A 79 -16.56 15.41 -13.54
CA VAL A 79 -17.04 14.35 -12.65
C VAL A 79 -18.13 13.47 -13.30
N GLY A 80 -18.50 13.73 -14.56
CA GLY A 80 -19.34 12.83 -15.37
C GLY A 80 -18.54 11.71 -16.04
N SER A 81 -17.22 11.88 -16.21
CA SER A 81 -16.32 10.88 -16.79
C SER A 81 -15.87 9.84 -15.73
N VAL A 82 -16.86 9.15 -15.15
CA VAL A 82 -16.68 8.25 -14.00
C VAL A 82 -16.19 6.87 -14.42
N LEU A 83 -15.09 6.41 -13.82
CA LEU A 83 -14.68 5.00 -13.87
C LEU A 83 -15.22 4.19 -12.69
N ASP A 84 -15.20 4.79 -11.50
CA ASP A 84 -15.73 4.22 -10.26
C ASP A 84 -16.14 5.36 -9.32
N SER A 85 -17.05 5.10 -8.39
CA SER A 85 -17.48 6.06 -7.38
C SER A 85 -17.77 5.41 -6.04
N LYS A 86 -17.42 6.11 -4.97
CA LYS A 86 -17.61 5.67 -3.58
C LYS A 86 -18.06 6.84 -2.70
N ASN A 87 -18.85 6.55 -1.68
CA ASN A 87 -19.52 7.54 -0.86
C ASN A 87 -19.68 7.11 0.61
N SER A 88 -18.86 6.17 1.12
CA SER A 88 -19.05 5.62 2.47
C SER A 88 -18.55 6.51 3.60
N GLY A 89 -17.62 7.43 3.33
CA GLY A 89 -16.90 8.23 4.34
C GLY A 89 -15.58 7.61 4.81
N ASN A 90 -15.31 6.35 4.47
CA ASN A 90 -14.03 5.68 4.71
C ASN A 90 -13.72 4.73 3.54
N ASP A 91 -13.54 5.31 2.36
CA ASP A 91 -13.39 4.55 1.13
C ASP A 91 -11.95 4.11 0.90
N VAL A 92 -11.78 2.86 0.49
CA VAL A 92 -10.47 2.27 0.18
C VAL A 92 -10.37 1.98 -1.31
N VAL A 93 -9.29 2.46 -1.93
CA VAL A 93 -8.95 2.19 -3.33
C VAL A 93 -7.62 1.47 -3.41
N LYS A 94 -7.63 0.24 -3.95
CA LYS A 94 -6.40 -0.53 -4.19
C LYS A 94 -5.76 -0.13 -5.51
N LEU A 95 -4.43 0.00 -5.50
CA LEU A 95 -3.62 0.38 -6.66
C LEU A 95 -2.99 -0.87 -7.28
N ASN A 96 -3.78 -1.63 -8.02
CA ASN A 96 -3.39 -2.96 -8.53
C ASN A 96 -2.54 -2.91 -9.82
N LYS A 97 -2.31 -1.72 -10.39
CA LYS A 97 -1.54 -1.53 -11.63
C LYS A 97 -0.68 -0.30 -11.51
N ALA A 98 0.49 -0.35 -12.15
CA ALA A 98 1.35 0.82 -12.25
C ALA A 98 0.69 1.88 -13.14
N GLY A 99 1.00 3.14 -12.88
CA GLY A 99 0.51 4.27 -13.65
C GLY A 99 -0.24 5.30 -12.81
N THR A 100 -0.66 6.36 -13.49
CA THR A 100 -1.35 7.49 -12.87
C THR A 100 -2.85 7.27 -12.84
N ARG A 101 -3.46 7.56 -11.70
CA ARG A 101 -4.92 7.60 -11.50
C ARG A 101 -5.34 8.97 -11.00
N TYR A 102 -6.60 9.30 -11.27
CA TYR A 102 -7.17 10.61 -11.00
C TYR A 102 -8.44 10.45 -10.18
N PHE A 103 -8.53 11.21 -9.09
CA PHE A 103 -9.67 11.19 -8.19
C PHE A 103 -10.17 12.62 -7.97
N ALA A 104 -11.46 12.79 -7.78
CA ALA A 104 -12.09 14.05 -7.44
C ALA A 104 -13.29 13.83 -6.53
N CYS A 105 -13.66 14.86 -5.77
CA CYS A 105 -14.94 14.86 -5.08
C CYS A 105 -16.06 15.16 -6.08
N GLY A 106 -17.12 14.34 -6.06
CA GLY A 106 -18.29 14.49 -6.93
C GLY A 106 -19.28 15.57 -6.48
N THR A 107 -19.16 16.08 -5.25
CA THR A 107 -20.00 17.18 -4.74
C THR A 107 -19.78 18.44 -5.58
N PRO A 108 -20.86 19.11 -6.05
CA PRO A 108 -20.75 20.30 -6.89
C PRO A 108 -19.80 21.37 -6.32
N GLY A 109 -18.87 21.84 -7.14
CA GLY A 109 -17.90 22.88 -6.78
C GLY A 109 -16.67 22.40 -6.00
N HIS A 110 -16.67 21.21 -5.39
CA HIS A 110 -15.55 20.77 -4.54
C HIS A 110 -14.28 20.49 -5.35
N CYS A 111 -14.41 19.82 -6.49
CA CYS A 111 -13.26 19.57 -7.37
C CYS A 111 -12.60 20.87 -7.84
N GLN A 112 -13.41 21.87 -8.21
CA GLN A 112 -12.94 23.18 -8.67
C GLN A 112 -12.20 23.95 -7.56
N GLN A 113 -12.58 23.73 -6.30
CA GLN A 113 -11.92 24.29 -5.12
C GLN A 113 -10.65 23.52 -4.72
N GLY A 114 -10.23 22.50 -5.50
CA GLY A 114 -8.98 21.77 -5.28
C GLY A 114 -9.13 20.39 -4.65
N MET A 115 -10.36 19.94 -4.36
CA MET A 115 -10.63 18.62 -3.80
C MET A 115 -10.52 17.51 -4.86
N LYS A 116 -9.29 17.30 -5.31
CA LYS A 116 -8.91 16.35 -6.36
C LYS A 116 -7.48 15.86 -6.14
N LEU A 117 -7.21 14.63 -6.54
CA LEU A 117 -5.94 13.95 -6.35
C LEU A 117 -5.47 13.29 -7.65
N LYS A 118 -4.24 13.60 -8.05
CA LYS A 118 -3.47 12.86 -9.06
C LYS A 118 -2.40 12.06 -8.32
N ILE A 119 -2.37 10.75 -8.53
CA ILE A 119 -1.41 9.86 -7.85
C ILE A 119 -0.86 8.83 -8.83
N THR A 120 0.42 8.49 -8.71
CA THR A 120 1.09 7.54 -9.58
C THR A 120 1.63 6.38 -8.76
N ALA A 121 1.19 5.16 -9.07
CA ALA A 121 1.76 3.94 -8.52
C ALA A 121 2.94 3.49 -9.40
N ALA A 122 4.12 3.32 -8.81
CA ALA A 122 5.25 2.66 -9.45
C ALA A 122 5.03 1.13 -9.46
N ALA A 123 5.57 0.42 -10.46
CA ALA A 123 5.58 -1.04 -10.41
C ALA A 123 6.33 -1.50 -9.15
N SER A 124 5.73 -2.41 -8.38
CA SER A 124 6.39 -2.96 -7.19
C SER A 124 7.63 -3.75 -7.62
N GLY A 125 8.74 -3.53 -6.92
CA GLY A 125 10.10 -3.69 -7.45
C GLY A 125 10.39 -4.96 -8.26
N SER A 126 10.84 -4.76 -9.51
CA SER A 126 12.09 -5.39 -9.94
C SER A 126 13.21 -4.47 -9.49
N SER A 127 14.19 -4.99 -8.75
CA SER A 127 15.32 -4.25 -8.19
C SER A 127 15.91 -3.27 -9.21
N GLN A 128 15.79 -1.96 -8.95
CA GLN A 128 16.54 -0.95 -9.69
C GLN A 128 18.02 -1.10 -9.30
N ALA A 129 18.84 -1.65 -10.21
CA ALA A 129 20.28 -1.70 -10.04
C ALA A 129 20.81 -0.27 -9.86
N SER A 130 21.28 0.05 -8.65
CA SER A 130 22.08 1.25 -8.40
C SER A 130 23.51 1.00 -8.91
N PRO A 131 24.21 1.98 -9.51
CA PRO A 131 25.62 1.83 -9.83
C PRO A 131 26.41 1.71 -8.54
N ALA A 132 27.15 0.61 -8.39
CA ALA A 132 28.06 0.40 -7.29
C ALA A 132 29.26 1.36 -7.38
N SER A 133 29.59 2.00 -6.26
CA SER A 133 30.95 2.47 -5.99
C SER A 133 31.23 2.23 -4.51
N SER A 134 32.04 1.22 -4.27
CA SER A 134 32.49 0.74 -2.97
C SER A 134 33.79 1.44 -2.57
N THR A 135 33.91 1.88 -1.32
CA THR A 135 35.16 1.72 -0.54
C THR A 135 34.84 1.72 0.97
N SER A 136 35.41 0.73 1.65
CA SER A 136 35.39 0.36 3.08
C SER A 136 36.16 1.37 3.99
N SER A 137 36.08 1.42 5.33
CA SER A 137 36.17 0.36 6.35
C SER A 137 35.87 0.90 7.80
N SER A 138 35.38 0.01 8.70
CA SER A 138 35.70 -0.19 10.17
C SER A 138 35.82 1.01 11.15
N SER A 139 35.37 1.07 12.42
CA SER A 139 34.90 0.14 13.48
C SER A 139 34.38 0.97 14.69
N GLY A 140 33.59 0.40 15.60
CA GLY A 140 33.48 0.93 16.99
C GLY A 140 32.12 0.80 17.69
N SER A 141 32.08 -0.05 18.71
CA SER A 141 30.97 -0.49 19.59
C SER A 141 30.56 0.50 20.72
N THR A 142 29.27 0.52 21.13
CA THR A 142 28.73 0.24 22.49
C THR A 142 27.22 0.60 22.64
N THR A 143 26.43 -0.30 23.22
CA THR A 143 25.01 -0.23 23.71
C THR A 143 24.88 0.51 25.07
N PRO A 144 23.71 0.60 25.77
CA PRO A 144 22.27 0.49 25.41
C PRO A 144 21.38 1.60 26.06
N GLY A 145 20.07 1.63 25.74
CA GLY A 145 19.07 2.34 26.56
C GLY A 145 17.62 2.14 26.11
N ALA A 146 16.87 1.34 26.87
CA ALA A 146 15.49 0.91 26.62
C ALA A 146 14.44 1.94 27.07
N SER A 147 13.25 1.93 26.44
CA SER A 147 11.97 1.84 27.16
C SER A 147 10.79 1.55 26.23
N ALA A 148 9.99 0.59 26.65
CA ALA A 148 8.82 0.05 25.98
C ALA A 148 7.54 0.83 26.34
N SER A 149 6.49 0.66 25.54
CA SER A 149 5.12 0.49 26.04
C SER A 149 4.28 -0.28 25.03
N ALA A 150 3.70 -1.37 25.52
CA ALA A 150 2.86 -2.30 24.80
C ALA A 150 1.40 -1.83 24.77
N ALA A 151 0.66 -2.24 23.74
CA ALA A 151 -0.75 -2.56 23.89
C ALA A 151 -1.11 -3.70 22.92
N ALA A 152 -1.76 -4.70 23.49
CA ALA A 152 -2.03 -6.01 22.92
C ALA A 152 -3.23 -5.99 21.94
N GLY A 153 -3.18 -6.90 20.97
CA GLY A 153 -4.31 -7.29 20.12
C GLY A 153 -4.12 -8.71 19.58
N VAL A 154 -4.55 -9.70 20.36
CA VAL A 154 -4.78 -11.09 19.96
C VAL A 154 -6.03 -11.15 19.05
N SER A 155 -6.30 -12.12 18.17
CA SER A 155 -5.59 -13.25 17.57
C SER A 155 -6.66 -13.99 16.75
N HIS A 156 -6.64 -13.95 15.41
CA HIS A 156 -7.48 -14.82 14.56
C HIS A 156 -6.77 -15.37 13.30
N VAL A 157 -5.44 -15.23 13.19
CA VAL A 157 -4.68 -15.71 12.00
C VAL A 157 -3.99 -17.06 12.24
N THR A 158 -3.99 -17.58 13.47
CA THR A 158 -3.30 -18.84 13.82
C THR A 158 -4.02 -20.10 13.36
N ALA A 159 -5.30 -20.04 13.00
CA ALA A 159 -6.06 -21.25 12.65
C ALA A 159 -5.79 -21.76 11.22
N LEU A 160 -5.31 -20.92 10.29
CA LEU A 160 -5.10 -21.33 8.89
C LEU A 160 -3.65 -21.74 8.57
N LEU A 161 -2.68 -21.38 9.42
CA LEU A 161 -1.28 -21.80 9.27
C LEU A 161 -0.99 -23.18 9.87
N VAL A 162 -1.80 -23.64 10.82
CA VAL A 162 -1.66 -24.97 11.41
C VAL A 162 -2.22 -26.05 10.48
N THR A 163 -3.29 -25.76 9.73
CA THR A 163 -3.87 -26.73 8.78
C THR A 163 -2.99 -26.98 7.57
N THR A 164 -2.30 -25.96 7.03
CA THR A 164 -1.35 -26.15 5.92
C THR A 164 -0.09 -26.89 6.33
N MET A 165 0.40 -26.67 7.56
CA MET A 165 1.50 -27.46 8.16
C MET A 165 1.12 -28.93 8.35
N VAL A 166 -0.10 -29.22 8.83
CA VAL A 166 -0.57 -30.61 9.04
C VAL A 166 -0.79 -31.33 7.70
N VAL A 167 -1.30 -30.66 6.66
CA VAL A 167 -1.44 -31.26 5.31
C VAL A 167 -0.07 -31.51 4.68
N CYS A 168 0.91 -30.62 4.84
CA CYS A 168 2.28 -30.87 4.37
C CYS A 168 2.93 -32.06 5.08
N VAL A 169 2.69 -32.25 6.38
CA VAL A 169 3.24 -33.40 7.13
C VAL A 169 2.57 -34.71 6.67
N LEU A 170 1.26 -34.75 6.46
CA LEU A 170 0.57 -35.98 6.06
C LEU A 170 0.94 -36.48 4.65
N VAL A 171 1.24 -35.58 3.71
CA VAL A 171 1.71 -35.95 2.36
C VAL A 171 3.16 -36.48 2.36
N VAL A 172 3.92 -36.25 3.42
CA VAL A 172 5.31 -36.74 3.56
C VAL A 172 5.37 -38.13 4.20
N TYR A 173 4.31 -38.56 4.89
CA TYR A 173 4.24 -39.85 5.59
C TYR A 173 3.36 -40.90 4.89
N TYR A 174 2.89 -40.63 3.66
CA TYR A 174 2.21 -41.61 2.79
C TYR A 174 2.83 -41.65 1.39
#